data_AF-A0A944ET09-F1
#
_entry.id   AF-A0A944ET09-F1
#
_cell.length_a   1.000
_cell.length_b   1.000
_cell.length_c   1.000
_cell.angle_alpha   90.00
_cell.angle_beta   90.00
_cell.angle_gamma   90.00
#
_symmetry.space_group_name_H-M   'P 1'
#
loop_
_entity.id
_entity.type
_entity.pdbx_description
1 polymer ?
#
loop_
_entity_poly.entity_id
_entity_poly.type
_entity_poly.pdbx_seq_one_letter_code
_entity_poly.pdbx_strand_id
1 'polypeptide(L)'
;MPVTLDKTARSFTVLMQDGVVHGVLLTPATQEDRDLLYFDAYWGDCLDLREVTAIDRFDAHNTAVGIHDREIAVEDYMQRIGVNYDVARTVYQDCRIWARALGTAGRASWLRHDLKSYMPLKHFVLIEVMREFGEPTTA
;
A
#
# COMPACT_ATOMS: atom_id res chain seq x y z
N MET A 1 1.47 15.77 -23.89
CA MET A 1 2.85 16.07 -23.46
C MET A 1 3.25 15.07 -22.39
N PRO A 2 4.37 14.34 -22.54
CA PRO A 2 4.91 13.54 -21.45
C PRO A 2 5.55 14.49 -20.43
N VAL A 3 5.10 14.45 -19.19
CA VAL A 3 5.72 15.17 -18.08
C VAL A 3 6.88 14.30 -17.58
N THR A 4 8.10 14.69 -17.91
CA THR A 4 9.31 14.16 -17.28
C THR A 4 9.50 14.91 -15.97
N LEU A 5 9.19 14.25 -14.85
CA LEU A 5 9.52 14.76 -13.52
C LEU A 5 10.99 14.46 -13.27
N ASP A 6 11.86 15.45 -13.47
CA ASP A 6 13.23 15.36 -12.98
C ASP A 6 13.20 15.06 -11.47
N LYS A 7 14.09 14.19 -11.02
CA LYS A 7 14.22 13.82 -9.60
C LYS A 7 14.46 15.08 -8.76
N THR A 8 13.42 15.61 -8.14
CA THR A 8 13.56 16.69 -7.18
C THR A 8 13.65 16.08 -5.79
N ALA A 9 14.63 16.50 -4.99
CA ALA A 9 14.71 16.14 -3.56
C ALA A 9 13.56 16.72 -2.71
N ARG A 10 12.57 17.35 -3.35
CA ARG A 10 11.44 18.02 -2.73
C ARG A 10 10.23 17.09 -2.77
N SER A 11 9.56 16.94 -1.63
CA SER A 11 8.27 16.27 -1.53
C SER A 11 7.17 17.11 -2.18
N PHE A 12 6.21 16.44 -2.79
CA PHE A 12 4.95 16.99 -3.29
C PHE A 12 3.79 16.36 -2.53
N THR A 13 2.73 17.10 -2.28
CA THR A 13 1.48 16.58 -1.72
C THR A 13 0.47 16.46 -2.84
N VAL A 14 -0.01 15.24 -3.06
CA VAL A 14 -1.09 14.92 -4.00
C VAL A 14 -2.40 14.94 -3.25
N LEU A 15 -3.38 15.66 -3.77
CA LEU A 15 -4.76 15.69 -3.30
C LEU A 15 -5.58 14.72 -4.14
N MET A 16 -6.19 13.73 -3.50
CA MET A 16 -6.90 12.64 -4.17
C MET A 16 -8.31 12.46 -3.63
N GLN A 17 -9.22 11.99 -4.46
CA GLN A 17 -10.55 11.54 -4.04
C GLN A 17 -10.96 10.39 -4.95
N ASP A 18 -11.46 9.29 -4.38
CA ASP A 18 -11.91 8.11 -5.13
C ASP A 18 -10.87 7.58 -6.15
N GLY A 19 -9.58 7.68 -5.81
CA GLY A 19 -8.49 7.26 -6.68
C GLY A 19 -8.14 8.23 -7.82
N VAL A 20 -8.82 9.38 -7.92
CA VAL A 20 -8.56 10.43 -8.90
C VAL A 20 -7.69 11.53 -8.28
N VAL A 21 -6.73 12.06 -9.04
CA VAL A 21 -5.88 13.18 -8.61
C VAL A 21 -6.57 14.50 -8.92
N HIS A 22 -6.86 15.28 -7.89
CA HIS A 22 -7.48 16.61 -7.99
C HIS A 22 -6.47 17.74 -7.99
N GLY A 23 -5.31 17.54 -7.35
CA GLY A 23 -4.26 18.55 -7.29
C GLY A 23 -2.92 18.00 -6.86
N VAL A 24 -1.85 18.71 -7.23
CA VAL A 24 -0.49 18.44 -6.77
C VAL A 24 0.14 19.77 -6.36
N LEU A 25 0.63 19.85 -5.14
CA LEU A 25 1.32 21.01 -4.61
C LEU A 25 2.67 20.60 -3.98
N LEU A 26 3.57 21.56 -3.75
CA LEU A 26 4.79 21.28 -2.99
C LEU A 26 4.41 20.97 -1.54
N THR A 27 4.95 19.91 -0.96
CA THR A 27 4.67 19.60 0.44
C THR A 27 5.18 20.74 1.33
N PRO A 28 4.34 21.26 2.24
CA PRO A 28 4.77 22.30 3.15
C PRO A 28 5.98 21.86 3.99
N ALA A 29 6.88 22.80 4.25
CA ALA A 29 8.16 22.50 4.93
C ALA A 29 7.99 22.29 6.44
N THR A 30 6.94 22.83 7.04
CA THR A 30 6.68 22.76 8.49
C THR A 30 5.54 21.79 8.79
N GLN A 31 5.54 21.21 10.00
CA GLN A 31 4.46 20.33 10.44
C GLN A 31 3.14 21.09 10.59
N GLU A 32 3.19 22.33 11.09
CA GLU A 32 2.02 23.18 11.29
C GLU A 32 1.29 23.48 9.97
N ASP A 33 2.04 23.80 8.90
CA ASP A 33 1.45 24.03 7.58
C ASP A 33 0.91 22.73 6.95
N ARG A 34 1.51 21.58 7.27
CA ARG A 34 1.01 20.27 6.82
C ARG A 34 -0.29 19.91 7.51
N ASP A 35 -0.40 20.17 8.80
CA ASP A 35 -1.60 19.90 9.59
C ASP A 35 -2.76 20.82 9.16
N LEU A 36 -2.48 22.10 8.86
CA LEU A 36 -3.44 23.03 8.27
C LEU A 36 -3.91 22.56 6.89
N LEU A 37 -2.98 22.17 6.02
CA LEU A 37 -3.33 21.65 4.69
C LEU A 37 -4.17 20.36 4.80
N TYR A 38 -3.80 19.45 5.71
CA TYR A 38 -4.59 18.25 5.98
C TYR A 38 -5.99 18.61 6.45
N PHE A 39 -6.09 19.57 7.37
CA PHE A 39 -7.37 20.00 7.89
C PHE A 39 -8.27 20.56 6.79
N ASP A 40 -7.76 21.49 5.99
CA ASP A 40 -8.52 22.14 4.92
C ASP A 40 -8.94 21.16 3.83
N ALA A 41 -8.02 20.34 3.32
CA ALA A 41 -8.31 19.45 2.21
C ALA A 41 -9.17 18.23 2.64
N TYR A 42 -8.92 17.64 3.82
CA TYR A 42 -9.69 16.48 4.29
C TYR A 42 -11.06 16.88 4.86
N TRP A 43 -11.13 17.92 5.71
CA TRP A 43 -12.40 18.32 6.33
C TRP A 43 -13.22 19.28 5.48
N GLY A 44 -12.58 20.12 4.67
CA GLY A 44 -13.27 21.05 3.77
C GLY A 44 -13.74 20.39 2.48
N ASP A 45 -12.83 19.67 1.82
CA ASP A 45 -13.03 19.18 0.44
C ASP A 45 -13.13 17.66 0.32
N CYS A 46 -13.03 16.91 1.43
CA CYS A 46 -13.01 15.45 1.46
C CYS A 46 -11.93 14.83 0.55
N LEU A 47 -10.79 15.52 0.43
CA LEU A 47 -9.64 15.07 -0.34
C LEU A 47 -8.64 14.38 0.59
N ASP A 48 -8.17 13.21 0.18
CA ASP A 48 -7.04 12.52 0.80
C ASP A 48 -5.71 13.18 0.38
N LEU A 49 -4.81 13.36 1.35
CA LEU A 49 -3.48 13.91 1.10
C LEU A 49 -2.44 12.79 1.09
N ARG A 50 -1.66 12.72 0.02
CA ARG A 50 -0.55 11.77 -0.13
C ARG A 50 0.74 12.54 -0.39
N GLU A 51 1.66 12.54 0.58
CA GLU A 51 3.01 13.04 0.36
C GLU A 51 3.78 12.05 -0.53
N VAL A 52 4.27 12.54 -1.67
CA VAL A 52 5.10 11.80 -2.62
C VAL A 52 6.38 12.59 -2.85
N THR A 53 7.51 11.98 -2.54
CA THR A 53 8.80 12.44 -3.10
C THR A 53 8.86 11.97 -4.55
N ALA A 54 9.58 12.68 -5.43
CA ALA A 54 9.86 12.22 -6.80
C ALA A 54 10.81 11.01 -6.78
N ILE A 55 10.33 9.92 -6.20
CA ILE A 55 10.71 8.55 -6.50
C ILE A 55 9.96 8.23 -7.80
N ASP A 56 10.59 7.49 -8.71
CA ASP A 56 10.14 7.26 -10.08
C ASP A 56 8.62 7.10 -10.15
N ARG A 57 7.91 7.72 -11.11
CA ARG A 57 6.45 7.56 -11.25
C ARG A 57 6.06 6.08 -11.22
N PHE A 58 6.94 5.24 -11.72
CA PHE A 58 6.87 3.79 -11.65
C PHE A 58 6.92 3.25 -10.21
N ASP A 59 7.84 3.70 -9.36
CA ASP A 59 7.94 3.29 -7.96
C ASP A 59 6.77 3.79 -7.11
N ALA A 60 6.33 5.04 -7.32
CA ALA A 60 5.14 5.58 -6.67
C ALA A 60 3.88 4.80 -7.09
N HIS A 61 3.76 4.48 -8.37
CA HIS A 61 2.69 3.63 -8.90
C HIS A 61 2.75 2.22 -8.31
N ASN A 62 3.91 1.57 -8.30
CA ASN A 62 4.09 0.23 -7.72
C ASN A 62 3.74 0.22 -6.23
N THR A 63 4.09 1.28 -5.50
CA THR A 63 3.72 1.43 -4.09
C THR A 63 2.21 1.60 -3.93
N ALA A 64 1.58 2.45 -4.74
CA ALA A 64 0.13 2.66 -4.71
C ALA A 64 -0.65 1.39 -5.07
N VAL A 65 -0.22 0.64 -6.09
CA VAL A 65 -0.78 -0.67 -6.46
C VAL A 65 -0.62 -1.65 -5.31
N GLY A 66 0.56 -1.73 -4.69
CA GLY A 66 0.77 -2.61 -3.54
C GLY A 66 -0.10 -2.27 -2.32
N ILE A 67 -0.39 -0.99 -2.08
CA ILE A 67 -1.32 -0.55 -1.04
C ILE A 67 -2.76 -0.93 -1.41
N HIS A 68 -3.18 -0.67 -2.65
CA HIS A 68 -4.52 -0.98 -3.13
C HIS A 68 -4.79 -2.50 -3.12
N ASP A 69 -3.87 -3.31 -3.59
CA ASP A 69 -3.99 -4.77 -3.58
C ASP A 69 -4.10 -5.30 -2.13
N ARG A 70 -3.39 -4.67 -1.18
CA ARG A 70 -3.48 -5.00 0.25
C ARG A 70 -4.85 -4.66 0.82
N GLU A 71 -5.39 -3.50 0.51
CA GLU A 71 -6.73 -3.09 0.92
C GLU A 71 -7.77 -4.08 0.40
N ILE A 72 -7.71 -4.45 -0.88
CA ILE A 72 -8.57 -5.47 -1.48
C ILE A 72 -8.45 -6.81 -0.75
N ALA A 73 -7.22 -7.27 -0.44
CA ALA A 73 -7.01 -8.55 0.25
C ALA A 73 -7.57 -8.54 1.69
N VAL A 74 -7.47 -7.41 2.39
CA VAL A 74 -8.05 -7.22 3.72
C VAL A 74 -9.57 -7.17 3.67
N GLU A 75 -10.14 -6.46 2.69
CA GLU A 75 -11.60 -6.39 2.48
C GLU A 75 -12.21 -7.74 2.08
N ASP A 76 -11.57 -8.49 1.18
CA ASP A 76 -11.99 -9.86 0.82
C ASP A 76 -12.01 -10.77 2.06
N TYR A 77 -10.99 -10.65 2.93
CA TYR A 77 -10.96 -11.39 4.19
C TYR A 77 -12.10 -10.97 5.13
N MET A 78 -12.36 -9.67 5.27
CA MET A 78 -13.49 -9.16 6.05
C MET A 78 -14.82 -9.73 5.55
N GLN A 79 -15.05 -9.71 4.23
CA GLN A 79 -16.28 -10.20 3.61
C GLN A 79 -16.45 -11.71 3.78
N ARG A 80 -15.38 -12.50 3.62
CA ARG A 80 -15.44 -13.97 3.73
C ARG A 80 -15.62 -14.47 5.15
N ILE A 81 -14.95 -13.84 6.11
CA ILE A 81 -14.94 -14.30 7.50
C ILE A 81 -16.00 -13.58 8.35
N GLY A 82 -16.51 -12.44 7.88
CA GLY A 82 -17.52 -11.64 8.59
C GLY A 82 -16.93 -10.88 9.77
N VAL A 83 -15.73 -10.34 9.61
CA VAL A 83 -15.02 -9.58 10.66
C VAL A 83 -14.88 -8.10 10.29
N ASN A 84 -14.70 -7.26 11.30
CA ASN A 84 -14.42 -5.85 11.09
C ASN A 84 -12.96 -5.61 10.64
N TYR A 85 -12.69 -4.38 10.20
CA TYR A 85 -11.38 -3.98 9.69
C TYR A 85 -10.26 -4.15 10.72
N ASP A 86 -10.48 -3.80 12.00
CA ASP A 86 -9.44 -3.92 13.02
C ASP A 86 -8.97 -5.37 13.20
N VAL A 87 -9.91 -6.33 13.26
CA VAL A 87 -9.59 -7.75 13.34
C VAL A 87 -8.86 -8.21 12.07
N ALA A 88 -9.34 -7.83 10.89
CA ALA A 88 -8.70 -8.19 9.62
C ALA A 88 -7.28 -7.63 9.50
N ARG A 89 -7.07 -6.39 9.96
CA ARG A 89 -5.76 -5.72 10.02
C ARG A 89 -4.80 -6.44 10.97
N THR A 90 -5.26 -6.85 12.15
CA THR A 90 -4.44 -7.65 13.09
C THR A 90 -4.05 -8.97 12.45
N VAL A 91 -4.99 -9.69 11.83
CA VAL A 91 -4.69 -10.96 11.15
C VAL A 91 -3.69 -10.75 10.01
N TYR A 92 -3.80 -9.68 9.25
CA TYR A 92 -2.82 -9.31 8.21
C TYR A 92 -1.42 -9.10 8.82
N GLN A 93 -1.31 -8.36 9.93
CA GLN A 93 -0.03 -8.13 10.61
C GLN A 93 0.58 -9.44 11.13
N ASP A 94 -0.22 -10.32 11.74
CA ASP A 94 0.23 -11.63 12.22
C ASP A 94 0.74 -12.50 11.06
N CYS A 95 0.02 -12.51 9.94
CA CYS A 95 0.46 -13.19 8.73
C CYS A 95 1.79 -12.62 8.23
N ARG A 96 2.00 -11.31 8.32
CA ARG A 96 3.24 -10.66 7.86
C ARG A 96 4.43 -11.00 8.74
N ILE A 97 4.24 -11.02 10.06
CA ILE A 97 5.25 -11.48 11.03
C ILE A 97 5.62 -12.93 10.72
N TRP A 98 4.62 -13.80 10.56
CA TRP A 98 4.81 -15.20 10.20
C TRP A 98 5.58 -15.37 8.88
N ALA A 99 5.19 -14.67 7.82
CA ALA A 99 5.81 -14.77 6.51
C ALA A 99 7.28 -14.29 6.50
N ARG A 100 7.60 -13.26 7.30
CA ARG A 100 8.98 -12.78 7.49
C ARG A 100 9.83 -13.75 8.30
N ALA A 101 9.24 -14.45 9.26
CA ALA A 101 9.94 -15.46 10.06
C ALA A 101 10.29 -16.73 9.27
N LEU A 102 9.58 -16.99 8.16
CA LEU A 102 9.97 -18.05 7.23
C LEU A 102 11.29 -17.71 6.53
N GLY A 103 12.09 -18.73 6.20
CA GLY A 103 13.18 -18.58 5.23
C GLY A 103 12.66 -18.55 3.80
N THR A 104 13.49 -18.16 2.83
CA THR A 104 13.17 -18.12 1.39
C THR A 104 12.54 -19.43 0.89
N ALA A 105 13.15 -20.57 1.23
CA ALA A 105 12.63 -21.89 0.85
C ALA A 105 11.27 -22.22 1.51
N GLY A 106 11.05 -21.70 2.73
CA GLY A 106 9.78 -21.83 3.44
C GLY A 106 8.66 -21.02 2.78
N ARG A 107 8.92 -19.76 2.42
CA ARG A 107 7.93 -18.95 1.67
C ARG A 107 7.57 -19.59 0.34
N ALA A 108 8.57 -20.03 -0.43
CA ALA A 108 8.35 -20.67 -1.72
C ALA A 108 7.58 -22.00 -1.62
N SER A 109 7.81 -22.81 -0.56
CA SER A 109 7.08 -24.06 -0.38
C SER A 109 5.60 -23.81 -0.04
N TRP A 110 5.29 -22.77 0.73
CA TRP A 110 3.92 -22.37 1.03
C TRP A 110 3.14 -21.90 -0.19
N LEU A 111 3.80 -21.25 -1.17
CA LEU A 111 3.16 -20.88 -2.45
C LEU A 111 2.89 -22.09 -3.37
N ARG A 112 3.68 -23.16 -3.25
CA ARG A 112 3.51 -24.40 -4.03
C ARG A 112 2.47 -25.36 -3.46
N HIS A 113 2.23 -25.28 -2.15
CA HIS A 113 1.05 -25.92 -1.60
C HIS A 113 -0.16 -25.23 -2.20
N ASP A 114 -1.18 -26.02 -2.59
CA ASP A 114 -2.54 -25.50 -2.80
C ASP A 114 -2.96 -24.84 -1.50
N LEU A 115 -2.59 -23.56 -1.36
CA LEU A 115 -3.16 -22.61 -0.44
C LEU A 115 -4.61 -22.59 -0.87
N LYS A 116 -5.36 -23.54 -0.29
CA LYS A 116 -6.76 -23.74 -0.62
C LYS A 116 -7.36 -22.34 -0.62
N SER A 117 -8.17 -22.08 -1.62
CA SER A 117 -8.97 -20.90 -1.94
C SER A 117 -9.71 -20.22 -0.75
N TYR A 118 -9.50 -20.68 0.48
CA TYR A 118 -9.95 -20.18 1.78
C TYR A 118 -8.94 -19.27 2.51
N MET A 119 -7.69 -19.09 2.06
CA MET A 119 -6.75 -18.13 2.69
C MET A 119 -6.09 -17.12 1.72
N PRO A 120 -6.86 -16.35 0.92
CA PRO A 120 -6.31 -15.30 0.03
C PRO A 120 -5.37 -14.32 0.74
N LEU A 121 -5.71 -13.89 1.96
CA LEU A 121 -4.90 -12.95 2.75
C LEU A 121 -3.48 -13.48 3.02
N LYS A 122 -3.33 -14.77 3.37
CA LYS A 122 -2.00 -15.38 3.60
C LYS A 122 -1.19 -15.49 2.33
N HIS A 123 -1.85 -15.85 1.22
CA HIS A 123 -1.21 -15.93 -0.08
C HIS A 123 -0.67 -14.56 -0.53
N PHE A 124 -1.51 -13.52 -0.40
CA PHE A 124 -1.12 -12.14 -0.67
C PHE A 124 0.09 -11.71 0.16
N VAL A 125 0.03 -11.92 1.49
CA VAL A 125 1.12 -11.54 2.40
C VAL A 125 2.43 -12.26 2.08
N LEU A 126 2.39 -13.54 1.68
CA LEU A 126 3.59 -14.25 1.24
C LEU A 126 4.23 -13.59 0.01
N ILE A 127 3.43 -13.28 -1.02
CA ILE A 127 3.91 -12.61 -2.23
C ILE A 127 4.50 -11.24 -1.90
N GLU A 128 3.83 -10.46 -1.06
CA GLU A 128 4.28 -9.15 -0.64
C GLU A 128 5.64 -9.21 0.09
N VAL A 129 5.78 -10.13 1.05
CA VAL A 129 7.06 -10.32 1.77
C VAL A 129 8.16 -10.84 0.84
N MET A 130 7.84 -11.72 -0.11
CA MET A 130 8.81 -12.17 -1.12
C MET A 130 9.28 -11.01 -2.00
N ARG A 131 8.39 -10.10 -2.43
CA ARG A 131 8.75 -8.87 -3.15
C ARG A 131 9.65 -7.96 -2.30
N GLU A 132 9.33 -7.78 -1.01
CA GLU A 132 10.17 -7.00 -0.07
C GLU A 132 11.60 -7.54 0.02
N PHE A 133 11.79 -8.86 -0.03
CA PHE A 133 13.11 -9.51 0.01
C PHE A 133 13.77 -9.70 -1.37
N GLY A 134 13.14 -9.26 -2.46
CA GLY A 134 13.65 -9.47 -3.83
C GLY A 134 13.63 -10.94 -4.27
N GLU A 135 12.75 -11.74 -3.68
CA GLU A 135 12.62 -13.17 -3.97
C GLU A 135 11.76 -13.42 -5.21
N PRO A 136 12.00 -14.52 -5.95
CA PRO A 136 11.19 -14.87 -7.11
C PRO A 136 9.76 -15.15 -6.68
N THR A 137 8.82 -14.31 -7.10
CA THR A 137 7.39 -14.61 -6.97
C THR A 137 6.95 -15.36 -8.23
N THR A 138 6.23 -16.47 -8.06
CA THR A 138 5.55 -17.13 -9.19
C THR A 138 4.44 -16.19 -9.66
N ALA A 139 4.72 -15.42 -10.70
CA ALA A 139 3.71 -14.68 -11.45
C ALA A 139 2.82 -15.64 -12.23
#